data_AF-A0A3D0FQI1-F1
#
_entry.id   AF-A0A3D0FQI1-F1
#
_cell.length_a   1.000
_cell.length_b   1.000
_cell.length_c   1.000
_cell.angle_alpha   90.00
_cell.angle_beta   90.00
_cell.angle_gamma   90.00
#
_symmetry.space_group_name_H-M   'P 1'
#
loop_
_entity.id
_entity.type
_entity.pdbx_description
1 polymer ?
#
loop_
_entity_poly.entity_id
_entity_poly.type
_entity_poly.pdbx_seq_one_letter_code
_entity_poly.pdbx_strand_id
1 'polypeptide(L)'
;GNKPTSFSFSAYYTRQTNSYYFYQNSNESMEVFGASVGIGKRLKWPDNWFVLYNELSLQSYRLHDWNYYFIFSNGTSHNFSYKISLQRNSTDQPIYPRSGSSYQIGLQLTPPYSLFRDKNTDYQNMEDSEKYKWIEYHKWTVKGTQYTALTKNLVLMTRAFFGYLGFYNRDLGYSPFEGYVLGGDGMSGYSTYGTEVIGLRGYPNSSLTPLINNAYAGNVYDKFTVELRYPLILQPQSTIYALAFLEGGNSWSDIRDFNPFSIKRSAGIGVRVLLPIVGMLGIDWGYGFDPVGTDKKGGSNFHFVIGQQF
;
A
#
# COMPACT_ATOMS: atom_id res chain seq x y z
N GLY A 1 -22.46 -17.14 -22.95
CA GLY A 1 -23.15 -16.47 -21.83
C GLY A 1 -22.51 -15.12 -21.51
N ASN A 2 -23.30 -14.18 -20.99
CA ASN A 2 -22.80 -12.91 -20.45
C ASN A 2 -22.03 -13.17 -19.15
N LYS A 3 -20.88 -12.52 -18.97
CA LYS A 3 -20.09 -12.63 -17.74
C LYS A 3 -20.69 -11.68 -16.68
N PRO A 4 -20.62 -12.04 -15.39
CA PRO A 4 -21.12 -11.18 -14.33
C PRO A 4 -20.38 -9.84 -14.34
N THR A 5 -21.15 -8.77 -14.17
CA THR A 5 -20.65 -7.42 -13.94
C THR A 5 -21.01 -7.06 -12.51
N SER A 6 -20.03 -6.68 -11.72
CA SER A 6 -20.22 -6.22 -10.35
C SER A 6 -20.34 -4.70 -10.33
N PHE A 7 -21.29 -4.19 -9.56
CA PHE A 7 -21.39 -2.78 -9.21
C PHE A 7 -21.10 -2.64 -7.73
N SER A 8 -20.23 -1.70 -7.35
CA SER A 8 -19.85 -1.42 -5.97
C SER A 8 -20.11 0.04 -5.64
N PHE A 9 -20.54 0.28 -4.41
CA PHE A 9 -20.66 1.60 -3.80
C PHE A 9 -20.04 1.54 -2.41
N SER A 10 -19.27 2.55 -2.04
CA SER A 10 -18.68 2.67 -0.72
C SER A 10 -18.75 4.13 -0.27
N ALA A 11 -19.09 4.35 0.99
CA ALA A 11 -18.99 5.63 1.66
C ALA A 11 -18.44 5.38 3.07
N TYR A 12 -17.48 6.20 3.48
CA TYR A 12 -16.88 6.10 4.79
C TYR A 12 -16.51 7.48 5.33
N TYR A 13 -16.50 7.57 6.65
CA TYR A 13 -15.96 8.71 7.38
C TYR A 13 -14.99 8.16 8.41
N THR A 14 -13.85 8.80 8.54
CA THR A 14 -12.83 8.44 9.50
C THR A 14 -12.29 9.67 10.16
N ARG A 15 -12.05 9.58 11.47
CA ARG A 15 -11.47 10.65 12.27
C ARG A 15 -10.34 10.04 13.10
N GLN A 16 -9.15 10.54 12.88
CA GLN A 16 -7.98 10.24 13.68
C GLN A 16 -7.70 11.44 14.57
N THR A 17 -7.46 11.20 15.86
CA THR A 17 -7.06 12.24 16.82
C THR A 17 -5.80 11.81 17.54
N ASN A 18 -5.02 12.77 18.02
CA ASN A 18 -3.81 12.50 18.81
C ASN A 18 -4.15 12.34 20.30
N SER A 19 -5.12 11.47 20.61
CA SER A 19 -5.52 11.14 21.98
C SER A 19 -4.92 9.80 22.36
N TYR A 20 -3.95 9.78 23.27
CA TYR A 20 -3.29 8.54 23.69
C TYR A 20 -4.21 7.68 24.59
N TYR A 21 -5.06 8.33 25.38
CA TYR A 21 -6.05 7.67 26.23
C TYR A 21 -7.48 8.02 25.80
N PHE A 22 -8.41 7.08 25.97
CA PHE A 22 -9.83 7.25 25.62
C PHE A 22 -10.52 8.40 26.35
N TYR A 23 -9.95 8.90 27.46
CA TYR A 23 -10.47 10.02 28.24
C TYR A 23 -9.78 11.37 27.94
N GLN A 24 -8.77 11.39 27.07
CA GLN A 24 -8.10 12.62 26.65
C GLN A 24 -8.77 13.17 25.39
N ASN A 25 -9.18 14.44 25.44
CA ASN A 25 -9.58 15.19 24.26
C ASN A 25 -8.35 15.87 23.66
N SER A 26 -7.91 15.40 22.50
CA SER A 26 -6.96 16.12 21.67
C SER A 26 -7.73 16.99 20.67
N ASN A 27 -7.35 18.25 20.56
CA ASN A 27 -7.88 19.15 19.53
C ASN A 27 -7.27 18.85 18.15
N GLU A 28 -6.16 18.11 18.09
CA GLU A 28 -5.54 17.68 16.85
C GLU A 28 -6.36 16.58 16.18
N SER A 29 -6.73 16.77 14.92
CA SER A 29 -7.47 15.77 14.16
C SER A 29 -7.21 15.78 12.66
N MET A 30 -7.27 14.57 12.09
CA MET A 30 -7.32 14.34 10.66
C MET A 30 -8.63 13.60 10.35
N GLU A 31 -9.51 14.28 9.63
CA GLU A 31 -10.79 13.74 9.18
C GLU A 31 -10.73 13.40 7.70
N VAL A 32 -11.24 12.23 7.33
CA VAL A 32 -11.34 11.79 5.94
C VAL A 32 -12.77 11.36 5.67
N PHE A 33 -13.39 12.02 4.71
CA PHE A 33 -14.64 11.56 4.12
C PHE A 33 -14.34 11.00 2.73
N GLY A 34 -14.83 9.80 2.43
CA GLY A 34 -14.65 9.19 1.11
C GLY A 34 -15.93 8.56 0.61
N ALA A 35 -16.21 8.74 -0.68
CA ALA A 35 -17.29 8.07 -1.39
C ALA A 35 -16.77 7.57 -2.74
N SER A 36 -17.12 6.35 -3.12
CA SER A 36 -16.70 5.77 -4.39
C SER A 36 -17.78 4.89 -5.02
N VAL A 37 -17.78 4.86 -6.35
CA VAL A 37 -18.61 3.99 -7.17
C VAL A 37 -17.71 3.23 -8.12
N GLY A 38 -17.86 1.91 -8.18
CA GLY A 38 -17.05 1.02 -9.00
C GLY A 38 -17.87 0.10 -9.88
N ILE A 39 -17.32 -0.26 -11.04
CA ILE A 39 -17.84 -1.28 -11.93
C ILE A 39 -16.72 -2.24 -12.34
N GLY A 40 -16.94 -3.53 -12.05
CA GLY A 40 -16.02 -4.62 -12.37
C GLY A 40 -16.64 -5.54 -13.41
N LYS A 41 -15.91 -5.84 -14.48
CA LYS A 41 -16.37 -6.75 -15.53
C LYS A 41 -15.32 -7.81 -15.81
N ARG A 42 -15.72 -9.08 -15.71
CA ARG A 42 -14.88 -10.20 -16.13
C ARG A 42 -14.80 -10.23 -17.66
N LEU A 43 -13.58 -10.18 -18.18
CA LEU A 43 -13.31 -10.20 -19.61
C LEU A 43 -13.40 -11.62 -20.16
N LYS A 44 -13.62 -11.74 -21.48
CA LYS A 44 -13.62 -13.02 -22.21
C LYS A 44 -12.30 -13.28 -22.92
N TRP A 45 -11.57 -12.22 -23.23
CA TRP A 45 -10.28 -12.22 -23.88
C TRP A 45 -9.33 -11.36 -23.03
N PRO A 46 -8.07 -11.75 -22.83
CA PRO A 46 -7.40 -12.92 -23.40
C PRO A 46 -7.74 -14.26 -22.71
N ASP A 47 -8.21 -14.24 -21.46
CA ASP A 47 -8.79 -15.42 -20.79
C ASP A 47 -9.93 -15.02 -19.83
N ASN A 48 -10.56 -16.01 -19.18
CA ASN A 48 -11.70 -15.81 -18.28
C ASN A 48 -11.31 -15.35 -16.86
N TRP A 49 -10.03 -15.21 -16.57
CA TRP A 49 -9.49 -14.84 -15.26
C TRP A 49 -9.21 -13.34 -15.15
N PHE A 50 -9.27 -12.63 -16.28
CA PHE A 50 -9.18 -11.18 -16.32
C PHE A 50 -10.46 -10.50 -15.83
N VAL A 51 -10.29 -9.49 -14.98
CA VAL A 51 -11.31 -8.56 -14.53
C VAL A 51 -10.80 -7.15 -14.80
N LEU A 52 -11.58 -6.39 -15.55
CA LEU A 52 -11.38 -4.95 -15.71
C LEU A 52 -12.25 -4.24 -14.68
N TYR A 53 -11.63 -3.43 -13.83
CA TYR A 53 -12.28 -2.66 -12.78
C TYR A 53 -12.08 -1.16 -13.02
N ASN A 54 -13.17 -0.41 -12.92
CA ASN A 54 -13.20 1.04 -13.05
C ASN A 54 -13.87 1.62 -11.81
N GLU A 55 -13.32 2.68 -11.24
CA GLU A 55 -13.86 3.31 -10.04
C GLU A 55 -13.70 4.82 -10.11
N LEU A 56 -14.75 5.53 -9.73
CA LEU A 56 -14.72 6.96 -9.47
C LEU A 56 -14.75 7.15 -7.96
N SER A 57 -13.82 7.93 -7.43
CA SER A 57 -13.65 8.17 -6.00
C SER A 57 -13.55 9.66 -5.71
N LEU A 58 -14.28 10.09 -4.68
CA LEU A 58 -14.29 11.42 -4.12
C LEU A 58 -13.84 11.31 -2.67
N GLN A 59 -12.74 11.96 -2.33
CA GLN A 59 -12.20 11.98 -0.97
C GLN A 59 -11.92 13.42 -0.55
N SER A 60 -12.21 13.73 0.72
CA SER A 60 -11.91 15.01 1.34
C SER A 60 -11.13 14.77 2.62
N TYR A 61 -9.96 15.38 2.72
CA TYR A 61 -9.10 15.37 3.91
C TYR A 61 -9.24 16.72 4.60
N ARG A 62 -9.59 16.74 5.88
CA ARG A 62 -9.61 17.94 6.71
C ARG A 62 -8.64 17.76 7.85
N LEU A 63 -7.67 18.66 7.91
CA LEU A 63 -6.63 18.66 8.93
C LEU A 63 -6.88 19.83 9.87
N HIS A 64 -6.82 19.55 11.18
CA HIS A 64 -6.90 20.55 12.24
C HIS A 64 -5.75 20.31 13.23
N ASP A 65 -4.84 21.26 13.33
CA ASP A 65 -3.62 21.22 14.16
C ASP A 65 -2.81 19.92 14.05
N TRP A 66 -2.79 19.32 12.85
CA TRP A 66 -2.15 18.04 12.58
C TRP A 66 -0.64 18.16 12.36
N ASN A 67 0.17 17.70 13.30
CA ASN A 67 1.64 17.88 13.27
C ASN A 67 2.42 16.57 13.08
N TYR A 68 1.75 15.48 12.70
CA TYR A 68 2.37 14.15 12.61
C TYR A 68 2.82 13.79 11.19
N TYR A 69 4.14 13.85 10.96
CA TYR A 69 4.85 13.48 9.73
C TYR A 69 4.17 13.90 8.41
N PHE A 70 3.57 15.09 8.42
CA PHE A 70 2.80 15.65 7.31
C PHE A 70 3.24 17.10 7.05
N ILE A 71 3.04 17.57 5.82
CA ILE A 71 3.65 18.83 5.36
C ILE A 71 2.93 20.10 5.85
N PHE A 72 1.65 20.03 6.24
CA PHE A 72 0.89 21.17 6.77
C PHE A 72 -0.13 20.76 7.84
N SER A 73 -0.42 21.65 8.78
CA SER A 73 -1.21 21.29 9.97
C SER A 73 -2.70 21.60 9.90
N ASN A 74 -3.07 22.62 9.12
CA ASN A 74 -4.46 23.06 8.99
C ASN A 74 -4.81 23.18 7.51
N GLY A 75 -5.99 22.71 7.12
CA GLY A 75 -6.44 22.83 5.73
C GLY A 75 -7.52 21.82 5.35
N THR A 76 -8.08 21.99 4.16
CA THR A 76 -8.96 20.99 3.56
C THR A 76 -8.50 20.72 2.13
N SER A 77 -8.21 19.45 1.85
CA SER A 77 -7.78 18.97 0.54
C SER A 77 -8.82 18.03 -0.05
N HIS A 78 -9.07 18.15 -1.34
CA HIS A 78 -10.02 17.33 -2.09
C HIS A 78 -9.28 16.50 -3.14
N ASN A 79 -9.60 15.21 -3.19
CA ASN A 79 -9.06 14.23 -4.13
C ASN A 79 -10.22 13.61 -4.92
N PHE A 80 -10.35 14.02 -6.18
CA PHE A 80 -11.23 13.35 -7.13
C PHE A 80 -10.39 12.49 -8.06
N SER A 81 -10.59 11.18 -8.00
CA SER A 81 -9.79 10.24 -8.76
C SER A 81 -10.63 9.26 -9.56
N TYR A 82 -10.12 8.90 -10.73
CA TYR A 82 -10.58 7.80 -11.55
C TYR A 82 -9.53 6.70 -11.55
N LYS A 83 -9.91 5.51 -11.10
CA LYS A 83 -9.06 4.34 -11.05
C LYS A 83 -9.50 3.32 -12.09
N ILE A 84 -8.56 2.89 -12.91
CA ILE A 84 -8.71 1.75 -13.82
C ILE A 84 -7.71 0.68 -13.43
N SER A 85 -8.15 -0.57 -13.31
CA SER A 85 -7.25 -1.69 -13.06
C SER A 85 -7.62 -2.92 -13.85
N LEU A 86 -6.62 -3.58 -14.39
CA LEU A 86 -6.72 -4.88 -15.01
C LEU A 86 -6.10 -5.91 -14.08
N GLN A 87 -6.92 -6.85 -13.63
CA GLN A 87 -6.53 -7.89 -12.67
C GLN A 87 -6.71 -9.26 -13.32
N ARG A 88 -5.79 -10.18 -13.08
CA ARG A 88 -5.89 -11.59 -13.50
C ARG A 88 -5.59 -12.48 -12.31
N ASN A 89 -6.60 -13.19 -11.81
CA ASN A 89 -6.41 -14.13 -10.72
C ASN A 89 -6.70 -15.57 -11.16
N SER A 90 -5.68 -16.39 -10.98
CA SER A 90 -5.44 -17.70 -11.55
C SER A 90 -5.17 -18.77 -10.48
N THR A 91 -5.20 -18.38 -9.21
CA THR A 91 -4.84 -19.27 -8.10
C THR A 91 -5.81 -20.43 -7.99
N ASP A 92 -5.27 -21.62 -7.77
CA ASP A 92 -6.04 -22.86 -7.62
C ASP A 92 -6.95 -22.89 -6.38
N GLN A 93 -6.51 -22.31 -5.27
CA GLN A 93 -7.29 -22.24 -4.04
C GLN A 93 -6.99 -20.95 -3.25
N PRO A 94 -7.98 -20.36 -2.55
CA PRO A 94 -7.85 -19.03 -1.94
C PRO A 94 -6.98 -18.98 -0.67
N ILE A 95 -6.97 -20.04 0.13
CA ILE A 95 -6.36 -20.03 1.48
C ILE A 95 -4.87 -20.38 1.43
N TYR A 96 -4.52 -21.41 0.68
CA TYR A 96 -3.15 -21.88 0.52
C TYR A 96 -2.85 -22.15 -0.95
N PRO A 97 -2.79 -21.14 -1.83
CA PRO A 97 -2.56 -21.37 -3.26
C PRO A 97 -1.30 -22.22 -3.47
N ARG A 98 -1.40 -23.31 -4.23
CA ARG A 98 -0.25 -24.17 -4.57
C ARG A 98 0.26 -23.90 -5.96
N SER A 99 -0.61 -23.42 -6.84
CA SER A 99 -0.31 -23.14 -8.23
C SER A 99 -1.13 -21.96 -8.75
N GLY A 100 -0.65 -21.37 -9.85
CA GLY A 100 -1.29 -20.24 -10.49
C GLY A 100 -0.72 -18.90 -10.05
N SER A 101 -1.40 -17.82 -10.43
CA SER A 101 -0.86 -16.47 -10.31
C SER A 101 -1.92 -15.45 -9.91
N SER A 102 -1.49 -14.30 -9.43
CA SER A 102 -2.32 -13.12 -9.28
C SER A 102 -1.54 -11.92 -9.79
N TYR A 103 -2.04 -11.28 -10.84
CA TYR A 103 -1.44 -10.10 -11.43
C TYR A 103 -2.43 -8.95 -11.43
N GLN A 104 -1.94 -7.74 -11.18
CA GLN A 104 -2.71 -6.51 -11.21
C GLN A 104 -1.86 -5.40 -11.79
N ILE A 105 -2.42 -4.67 -12.75
CA ILE A 105 -1.90 -3.40 -13.23
C ILE A 105 -3.02 -2.38 -13.00
N GLY A 106 -2.70 -1.29 -12.34
CA GLY A 106 -3.63 -0.22 -12.00
C GLY A 106 -3.05 1.15 -12.33
N LEU A 107 -3.94 2.05 -12.71
CA LEU A 107 -3.68 3.45 -12.92
C LEU A 107 -4.80 4.25 -12.23
N GLN A 108 -4.43 5.19 -11.37
CA GLN A 108 -5.34 6.13 -10.72
C GLN A 108 -4.95 7.54 -11.13
N LEU A 109 -5.91 8.28 -11.67
CA LEU A 109 -5.71 9.60 -12.26
C LEU A 109 -6.62 10.59 -11.56
N THR A 110 -6.10 11.75 -11.22
CA THR A 110 -6.93 12.91 -10.87
C THR A 110 -6.92 13.93 -12.01
N PRO A 111 -7.89 14.87 -12.05
CA PRO A 111 -7.81 16.01 -12.95
C PRO A 111 -6.53 16.83 -12.71
N PRO A 112 -5.86 17.31 -13.77
CA PRO A 112 -4.70 18.19 -13.65
C PRO A 112 -5.15 19.62 -13.31
N TYR A 113 -5.48 19.86 -12.04
CA TYR A 113 -6.01 21.14 -11.56
C TYR A 113 -5.11 22.34 -11.82
N SER A 114 -3.80 22.13 -11.88
CA SER A 114 -2.81 23.16 -12.22
C SER A 114 -3.01 23.73 -13.63
N LEU A 115 -3.59 22.97 -14.58
CA LEU A 115 -3.92 23.48 -15.91
C LEU A 115 -5.07 24.49 -15.91
N PHE A 116 -5.91 24.50 -14.87
CA PHE A 116 -7.02 25.44 -14.73
C PHE A 116 -6.66 26.67 -13.89
N ARG A 117 -5.47 26.71 -13.28
CA ARG A 117 -4.96 27.89 -12.57
C ARG A 117 -4.26 28.84 -13.55
N ASP A 118 -4.06 30.08 -13.11
CA ASP A 118 -3.30 31.05 -13.90
C ASP A 118 -1.86 30.57 -14.10
N LYS A 119 -1.33 30.72 -15.32
CA LYS A 119 0.04 30.27 -15.67
C LYS A 119 1.14 30.93 -14.83
N ASN A 120 0.86 32.09 -14.25
CA ASN A 120 1.79 32.84 -13.39
C ASN A 120 1.58 32.55 -11.89
N THR A 121 0.85 31.49 -11.55
CA THR A 121 0.65 31.08 -10.15
C THR A 121 2.01 30.73 -9.54
N ASP A 122 2.38 31.43 -8.47
CA ASP A 122 3.62 31.18 -7.75
C ASP A 122 3.43 30.06 -6.72
N TYR A 123 3.70 28.82 -7.14
CA TYR A 123 3.61 27.64 -6.28
C TYR A 123 4.73 27.54 -5.23
N GLN A 124 5.75 28.40 -5.28
CA GLN A 124 6.87 28.35 -4.34
C GLN A 124 6.56 29.15 -3.07
N ASN A 125 5.87 30.29 -3.22
CA ASN A 125 5.48 31.16 -2.09
C ASN A 125 4.04 30.94 -1.61
N MET A 126 3.28 30.06 -2.27
CA MET A 126 1.93 29.69 -1.88
C MET A 126 1.94 28.83 -0.60
N GLU A 127 1.00 29.06 0.31
CA GLU A 127 0.82 28.21 1.48
C GLU A 127 0.48 26.77 1.05
N ASP A 128 1.08 25.77 1.69
CA ASP A 128 0.89 24.36 1.32
C ASP A 128 -0.59 23.92 1.37
N SER A 129 -1.36 24.45 2.31
CA SER A 129 -2.81 24.18 2.43
C SER A 129 -3.61 24.66 1.22
N GLU A 130 -3.21 25.78 0.62
CA GLU A 130 -3.82 26.36 -0.59
C GLU A 130 -3.28 25.68 -1.85
N LYS A 131 -1.97 25.39 -1.86
CA LYS A 131 -1.28 24.67 -2.93
C LYS A 131 -1.94 23.31 -3.16
N TYR A 132 -2.13 22.52 -2.11
CA TYR A 132 -2.69 21.16 -2.15
C TYR A 132 -4.18 21.07 -1.81
N LYS A 133 -4.93 22.18 -1.94
CA LYS A 133 -6.40 22.18 -1.78
C LYS A 133 -7.10 21.24 -2.77
N TRP A 134 -6.61 21.18 -4.00
CA TRP A 134 -7.07 20.24 -5.03
C TRP A 134 -5.91 19.35 -5.42
N ILE A 135 -6.02 18.06 -5.08
CA ILE A 135 -4.92 17.12 -5.20
C ILE A 135 -4.80 16.66 -6.66
N GLU A 136 -3.59 16.80 -7.23
CA GLU A 136 -3.29 16.35 -8.58
C GLU A 136 -2.15 15.30 -8.62
N TYR A 137 -2.38 14.15 -9.27
CA TYR A 137 -1.37 13.11 -9.48
C TYR A 137 -1.82 12.06 -10.49
N HIS A 138 -0.87 11.23 -10.92
CA HIS A 138 -1.13 9.92 -11.52
C HIS A 138 -0.40 8.83 -10.73
N LYS A 139 -1.11 7.79 -10.30
CA LYS A 139 -0.58 6.71 -9.47
C LYS A 139 -0.64 5.39 -10.23
N TRP A 140 0.53 4.78 -10.44
CA TRP A 140 0.71 3.49 -11.08
C TRP A 140 0.90 2.41 -10.02
N THR A 141 0.24 1.28 -10.21
CA THR A 141 0.37 0.12 -9.32
C THR A 141 0.55 -1.12 -10.15
N VAL A 142 1.63 -1.86 -9.89
CA VAL A 142 1.89 -3.16 -10.50
C VAL A 142 2.11 -4.17 -9.38
N LYS A 143 1.25 -5.17 -9.30
CA LYS A 143 1.37 -6.25 -8.32
C LYS A 143 1.38 -7.58 -9.06
N GLY A 144 2.38 -8.40 -8.80
CA GLY A 144 2.49 -9.76 -9.34
C GLY A 144 2.79 -10.74 -8.24
N THR A 145 2.08 -11.86 -8.22
CA THR A 145 2.34 -12.99 -7.34
C THR A 145 2.19 -14.28 -8.15
N GLN A 146 3.16 -15.18 -8.01
CA GLN A 146 3.18 -16.47 -8.66
C GLN A 146 3.38 -17.56 -7.61
N TYR A 147 2.60 -18.63 -7.72
CA TYR A 147 2.68 -19.81 -6.88
C TYR A 147 3.13 -21.01 -7.73
N THR A 148 4.14 -21.72 -7.24
CA THR A 148 4.69 -22.91 -7.90
C THR A 148 4.88 -24.00 -6.86
N ALA A 149 4.17 -25.12 -7.02
CA ALA A 149 4.39 -26.30 -6.20
C ALA A 149 5.73 -26.95 -6.60
N LEU A 150 6.72 -26.92 -5.72
CA LEU A 150 8.00 -27.62 -5.91
C LEU A 150 7.84 -29.13 -5.63
N THR A 151 6.99 -29.46 -4.66
CA THR A 151 6.56 -30.83 -4.35
C THR A 151 5.07 -30.82 -4.00
N LYS A 152 4.50 -31.97 -3.60
CA LYS A 152 3.08 -32.08 -3.22
C LYS A 152 2.66 -31.10 -2.12
N ASN A 153 3.56 -30.81 -1.18
CA ASN A 153 3.28 -29.96 -0.02
C ASN A 153 4.16 -28.71 0.01
N LEU A 154 5.30 -28.67 -0.68
CA LEU A 154 6.18 -27.50 -0.66
C LEU A 154 5.83 -26.52 -1.78
N VAL A 155 5.45 -25.30 -1.44
CA VAL A 155 5.05 -24.26 -2.40
C VAL A 155 6.02 -23.10 -2.35
N LEU A 156 6.55 -22.72 -3.50
CA LEU A 156 7.29 -21.48 -3.70
C LEU A 156 6.33 -20.39 -4.12
N MET A 157 6.27 -19.30 -3.35
CA MET A 157 5.60 -18.07 -3.71
C MET A 157 6.66 -17.03 -4.07
N THR A 158 6.50 -16.40 -5.23
CA THR A 158 7.31 -15.26 -5.64
C THR A 158 6.40 -14.08 -5.92
N ARG A 159 6.72 -12.93 -5.37
CA ARG A 159 5.92 -11.71 -5.43
C ARG A 159 6.81 -10.52 -5.77
N ALA A 160 6.29 -9.65 -6.64
CA ALA A 160 6.92 -8.41 -7.05
C ALA A 160 5.86 -7.32 -7.09
N PHE A 161 6.00 -6.32 -6.23
CA PHE A 161 5.14 -5.14 -6.15
C PHE A 161 5.95 -3.91 -6.53
N PHE A 162 5.32 -3.02 -7.27
CA PHE A 162 5.86 -1.73 -7.66
C PHE A 162 4.75 -0.70 -7.60
N GLY A 163 5.08 0.48 -7.09
CA GLY A 163 4.18 1.62 -7.07
C GLY A 163 4.92 2.90 -7.43
N TYR A 164 4.24 3.76 -8.15
CA TYR A 164 4.75 5.06 -8.52
C TYR A 164 3.63 6.10 -8.46
N LEU A 165 3.76 7.06 -7.56
CA LEU A 165 3.00 8.29 -7.51
C LEU A 165 3.77 9.34 -8.31
N GLY A 166 3.23 9.80 -9.43
CA GLY A 166 3.78 10.88 -10.24
C GLY A 166 2.92 12.14 -10.19
N PHE A 167 3.47 13.24 -10.68
CA PHE A 167 2.83 14.55 -10.72
C PHE A 167 2.68 15.02 -12.17
N TYR A 168 1.70 15.88 -12.43
CA TYR A 168 1.51 16.49 -13.75
C TYR A 168 2.37 17.74 -13.93
N ASN A 169 2.41 18.61 -12.92
CA ASN A 169 3.18 19.85 -12.94
C ASN A 169 4.40 19.75 -12.00
N ARG A 170 5.58 20.05 -12.54
CA ARG A 170 6.86 20.05 -11.81
C ARG A 170 6.93 21.15 -10.74
N ASP A 171 6.28 22.29 -10.96
CA ASP A 171 6.29 23.41 -10.02
C ASP A 171 5.41 23.14 -8.80
N LEU A 172 4.34 22.34 -9.00
CA LEU A 172 3.49 21.85 -7.91
C LEU A 172 4.18 20.71 -7.15
N GLY A 173 4.80 19.77 -7.86
CA GLY A 173 5.53 18.65 -7.27
C GLY A 173 4.62 17.47 -6.90
N TYR A 174 5.14 16.56 -6.07
CA TYR A 174 4.40 15.37 -5.63
C TYR A 174 3.24 15.74 -4.69
N SER A 175 2.15 14.98 -4.79
CA SER A 175 1.06 15.05 -3.82
C SER A 175 1.54 14.61 -2.44
N PRO A 176 1.22 15.33 -1.35
CA PRO A 176 1.51 14.90 0.02
C PRO A 176 0.62 13.74 0.47
N PHE A 177 -0.46 13.47 -0.27
CA PHE A 177 -1.33 12.31 -0.10
C PHE A 177 -1.05 11.27 -1.18
N GLU A 178 -1.57 10.06 -0.96
CA GLU A 178 -1.46 8.87 -1.79
C GLU A 178 -0.04 8.30 -1.96
N GLY A 179 0.93 8.80 -1.19
CA GLY A 179 2.28 8.28 -1.12
C GLY A 179 2.35 6.89 -0.45
N TYR A 180 3.57 6.40 -0.29
CA TYR A 180 3.89 5.07 0.23
C TYR A 180 4.74 5.15 1.49
N VAL A 181 4.42 4.31 2.46
CA VAL A 181 5.20 4.14 3.69
C VAL A 181 5.68 2.70 3.76
N LEU A 182 7.00 2.48 3.68
CA LEU A 182 7.62 1.17 3.62
C LEU A 182 8.31 0.79 4.94
N GLY A 183 8.09 -0.44 5.38
CA GLY A 183 8.77 -1.06 6.51
C GLY A 183 7.80 -1.71 7.49
N GLY A 184 8.26 -2.72 8.22
CA GLY A 184 7.46 -3.34 9.27
C GLY A 184 6.58 -4.48 8.81
N ASP A 185 5.52 -4.73 9.57
CA ASP A 185 4.53 -5.78 9.28
C ASP A 185 3.48 -5.37 8.23
N GLY A 186 3.42 -4.08 7.87
CA GLY A 186 2.47 -3.53 6.90
C GLY A 186 1.05 -3.30 7.45
N MET A 187 0.89 -3.41 8.77
CA MET A 187 -0.39 -3.32 9.48
C MET A 187 -0.31 -2.44 10.72
N SER A 188 0.80 -2.52 11.44
CA SER A 188 1.12 -1.71 12.59
C SER A 188 1.87 -0.45 12.15
N GLY A 189 1.42 0.67 12.70
CA GLY A 189 1.77 1.99 12.23
C GLY A 189 0.49 2.82 12.30
N TYR A 190 0.56 3.95 12.98
CA TYR A 190 -0.48 4.97 12.92
C TYR A 190 -0.54 5.44 11.47
N SER A 191 -1.34 4.76 10.65
CA SER A 191 -1.52 5.07 9.25
C SER A 191 -2.16 6.45 9.18
N THR A 192 -1.35 7.49 8.99
CA THR A 192 -1.86 8.79 8.56
C THR A 192 -2.66 8.55 7.28
N TYR A 193 -3.97 8.76 7.35
CA TYR A 193 -4.87 8.48 6.24
C TYR A 193 -4.40 9.23 4.99
N GLY A 194 -4.40 8.56 3.84
CA GLY A 194 -3.82 9.11 2.61
C GLY A 194 -2.37 8.72 2.38
N THR A 195 -1.86 7.65 3.00
CA THR A 195 -0.66 6.94 2.54
C THR A 195 -0.94 5.44 2.47
N GLU A 196 -0.28 4.73 1.57
CA GLU A 196 -0.36 3.27 1.47
C GLU A 196 0.83 2.65 2.21
N VAL A 197 0.55 1.89 3.28
CA VAL A 197 1.58 1.20 4.05
C VAL A 197 1.95 -0.10 3.36
N ILE A 198 3.23 -0.29 3.10
CA ILE A 198 3.82 -1.48 2.51
C ILE A 198 4.71 -2.12 3.58
N GLY A 199 4.31 -3.29 4.08
CA GLY A 199 5.13 -4.04 5.03
C GLY A 199 6.41 -4.56 4.38
N LEU A 200 7.53 -4.51 5.09
CA LEU A 200 8.77 -5.18 4.73
C LEU A 200 9.37 -5.77 6.01
N ARG A 201 9.21 -7.08 6.16
CA ARG A 201 9.53 -7.80 7.40
C ARG A 201 11.02 -7.81 7.62
N GLY A 202 11.43 -7.88 8.89
CA GLY A 202 12.83 -7.76 9.29
C GLY A 202 13.33 -6.31 9.45
N TYR A 203 12.48 -5.32 9.21
CA TYR A 203 12.74 -3.91 9.49
C TYR A 203 11.64 -3.29 10.36
N PRO A 204 11.93 -2.25 11.15
CA PRO A 204 10.91 -1.52 11.90
C PRO A 204 9.90 -0.81 10.98
N ASN A 205 8.72 -0.51 11.52
CA ASN A 205 7.66 0.20 10.80
C ASN A 205 8.14 1.54 10.23
N SER A 206 7.76 1.84 8.98
CA SER A 206 8.05 3.09 8.27
C SER A 206 9.54 3.43 8.06
N SER A 207 10.45 2.59 8.55
CA SER A 207 11.88 2.91 8.67
C SER A 207 12.64 2.97 7.33
N LEU A 208 12.05 2.43 6.27
CA LEU A 208 12.61 2.45 4.91
C LEU A 208 12.00 3.58 4.06
N THR A 209 11.20 4.45 4.65
CA THR A 209 10.56 5.57 3.96
C THR A 209 11.42 6.82 4.11
N PRO A 210 11.74 7.53 3.00
CA PRO A 210 12.46 8.79 3.09
C PRO A 210 11.59 9.86 3.77
N LEU A 211 12.26 10.74 4.52
CA LEU A 211 11.65 11.90 5.18
C LEU A 211 12.19 13.19 4.54
N ILE A 212 11.31 14.09 4.13
CA ILE A 212 11.64 15.44 3.66
C ILE A 212 10.92 16.42 4.57
N ASN A 213 11.65 17.35 5.18
CA ASN A 213 11.09 18.33 6.14
C ASN A 213 10.23 17.68 7.23
N ASN A 214 10.69 16.54 7.75
CA ASN A 214 9.98 15.74 8.76
C ASN A 214 8.62 15.15 8.29
N ALA A 215 8.34 15.09 6.98
CA ALA A 215 7.18 14.42 6.41
C ALA A 215 7.59 13.19 5.57
N TYR A 216 6.78 12.14 5.60
CA TYR A 216 7.03 10.95 4.77
C TYR A 216 6.87 11.29 3.30
N ALA A 217 7.89 10.95 2.51
CA ALA A 217 7.96 11.30 1.10
C ALA A 217 8.27 10.08 0.22
N GLY A 218 7.61 8.94 0.46
CA GLY A 218 7.74 7.77 -0.41
C GLY A 218 6.85 7.89 -1.64
N ASN A 219 7.38 8.26 -2.79
CA ASN A 219 6.61 8.42 -4.03
C ASN A 219 6.80 7.25 -4.99
N VAL A 220 7.88 6.49 -4.83
CA VAL A 220 8.15 5.28 -5.61
C VAL A 220 8.55 4.18 -4.64
N TYR A 221 8.06 2.96 -4.84
CA TYR A 221 8.56 1.81 -4.12
C TYR A 221 8.65 0.60 -5.02
N ASP A 222 9.55 -0.30 -4.64
CA ASP A 222 9.54 -1.68 -5.09
C ASP A 222 9.61 -2.63 -3.90
N LYS A 223 9.03 -3.82 -4.08
CA LYS A 223 9.11 -4.88 -3.10
C LYS A 223 9.07 -6.23 -3.80
N PHE A 224 10.08 -7.03 -3.55
CA PHE A 224 10.21 -8.41 -3.96
C PHE A 224 10.15 -9.30 -2.73
N THR A 225 9.34 -10.35 -2.82
CA THR A 225 9.19 -11.34 -1.75
C THR A 225 9.29 -12.72 -2.38
N VAL A 226 10.10 -13.58 -1.77
CA VAL A 226 10.15 -15.00 -2.07
C VAL A 226 9.81 -15.74 -0.78
N GLU A 227 8.76 -16.56 -0.78
CA GLU A 227 8.41 -17.40 0.36
C GLU A 227 8.41 -18.86 -0.04
N LEU A 228 9.06 -19.69 0.78
CA LEU A 228 8.93 -21.12 0.74
C LEU A 228 7.95 -21.55 1.84
N ARG A 229 6.81 -22.10 1.44
CA ARG A 229 5.69 -22.43 2.33
C ARG A 229 5.54 -23.93 2.46
N TYR A 230 5.26 -24.40 3.67
CA TYR A 230 5.00 -25.80 3.96
C TYR A 230 3.76 -25.95 4.87
N PRO A 231 2.72 -26.68 4.42
CA PRO A 231 1.51 -26.87 5.20
C PRO A 231 1.76 -27.89 6.31
N LEU A 232 1.39 -27.51 7.53
CA LEU A 232 1.39 -28.40 8.69
C LEU A 232 0.02 -29.05 8.85
N ILE A 233 -1.06 -28.26 8.73
CA ILE A 233 -2.45 -28.71 8.83
C ILE A 233 -3.26 -28.04 7.71
N LEU A 234 -4.02 -28.83 6.95
CA LEU A 234 -4.92 -28.36 5.89
C LEU A 234 -6.32 -28.91 6.13
N GLN A 235 -6.94 -28.46 7.21
CA GLN A 235 -8.31 -28.81 7.54
C GLN A 235 -9.24 -27.66 7.16
N PRO A 236 -10.49 -27.92 6.73
CA PRO A 236 -11.44 -26.86 6.36
C PRO A 236 -11.69 -25.84 7.47
N GLN A 237 -11.53 -26.24 8.73
CA GLN A 237 -11.75 -25.41 9.92
C GLN A 237 -10.46 -24.81 10.49
N SER A 238 -9.28 -25.20 9.99
CA SER A 238 -7.99 -24.67 10.42
C SER A 238 -6.92 -24.99 9.40
N THR A 239 -6.33 -23.95 8.81
CA THR A 239 -5.16 -24.09 7.94
C THR A 239 -3.95 -23.49 8.62
N ILE A 240 -2.93 -24.32 8.85
CA ILE A 240 -1.68 -23.92 9.47
C ILE A 240 -0.55 -24.26 8.53
N TYR A 241 0.28 -23.27 8.21
CA TYR A 241 1.50 -23.48 7.44
C TYR A 241 2.66 -22.69 8.00
N ALA A 242 3.84 -23.29 7.93
CA ALA A 242 5.09 -22.61 8.19
C ALA A 242 5.62 -22.01 6.89
N LEU A 243 6.41 -20.94 6.99
CA LEU A 243 7.08 -20.33 5.87
C LEU A 243 8.49 -19.89 6.24
N ALA A 244 9.37 -19.94 5.25
CA ALA A 244 10.64 -19.21 5.25
C ALA A 244 10.56 -18.16 4.15
N PHE A 245 11.09 -16.97 4.38
CA PHE A 245 10.98 -15.88 3.43
C PHE A 245 12.31 -15.14 3.22
N LEU A 246 12.45 -14.60 2.02
CA LEU A 246 13.41 -13.58 1.66
C LEU A 246 12.61 -12.39 1.13
N GLU A 247 12.87 -11.20 1.66
CA GLU A 247 12.28 -9.96 1.15
C GLU A 247 13.36 -8.97 0.77
N GLY A 248 13.03 -8.10 -0.18
CA GLY A 248 13.88 -7.03 -0.64
C GLY A 248 13.01 -5.91 -1.17
N GLY A 249 13.27 -4.68 -0.76
CA GLY A 249 12.51 -3.54 -1.27
C GLY A 249 13.06 -2.23 -0.75
N ASN A 250 12.69 -1.15 -1.40
CA ASN A 250 13.05 0.19 -0.97
C ASN A 250 12.00 1.22 -1.42
N SER A 251 12.07 2.42 -0.85
CA SER A 251 11.19 3.54 -1.18
C SER A 251 12.03 4.78 -1.48
N TRP A 252 11.59 5.58 -2.45
CA TRP A 252 12.27 6.78 -2.93
C TRP A 252 11.31 7.96 -3.01
N SER A 253 11.86 9.15 -2.80
CA SER A 253 11.10 10.41 -2.90
C SER A 253 10.97 10.93 -4.32
N ASP A 254 11.90 10.58 -5.20
CA ASP A 254 11.85 10.96 -6.61
C ASP A 254 12.06 9.75 -7.51
N ILE A 255 11.35 9.72 -8.63
CA ILE A 255 11.49 8.67 -9.65
C ILE A 255 12.87 8.71 -10.34
N ARG A 256 13.56 9.85 -10.32
CA ARG A 256 14.91 9.98 -10.87
C ARG A 256 15.96 9.22 -10.05
N ASP A 257 15.71 9.05 -8.76
CA ASP A 257 16.60 8.33 -7.85
C ASP A 257 16.26 6.83 -7.75
N PHE A 258 15.18 6.41 -8.42
CA PHE A 258 14.71 5.03 -8.40
C PHE A 258 15.77 4.09 -8.98
N ASN A 259 16.15 3.09 -8.18
CA ASN A 259 17.04 2.02 -8.60
C ASN A 259 16.52 0.68 -8.10
N PRO A 260 15.99 -0.20 -8.97
CA PRO A 260 15.36 -1.45 -8.55
C PRO A 260 16.32 -2.48 -7.95
N PHE A 261 17.63 -2.24 -8.03
CA PHE A 261 18.66 -3.10 -7.46
C PHE A 261 19.17 -2.60 -6.11
N SER A 262 18.85 -1.35 -5.73
CA SER A 262 19.23 -0.75 -4.44
C SER A 262 18.21 -1.08 -3.35
N ILE A 263 17.93 -2.37 -3.19
CA ILE A 263 16.93 -2.90 -2.26
C ILE A 263 17.51 -3.18 -0.87
N LYS A 264 16.69 -3.00 0.17
CA LYS A 264 16.99 -3.38 1.55
C LYS A 264 16.48 -4.79 1.79
N ARG A 265 17.37 -5.70 2.17
CA ARG A 265 17.12 -7.15 2.16
C ARG A 265 16.90 -7.67 3.56
N SER A 266 15.99 -8.62 3.67
CA SER A 266 15.74 -9.36 4.89
C SER A 266 15.46 -10.83 4.61
N ALA A 267 15.66 -11.65 5.64
CA ALA A 267 15.27 -13.05 5.62
C ALA A 267 14.61 -13.41 6.94
N GLY A 268 13.75 -14.42 6.93
CA GLY A 268 13.09 -14.83 8.14
C GLY A 268 12.29 -16.10 8.01
N ILE A 269 11.63 -16.44 9.11
CA ILE A 269 10.71 -17.56 9.21
C ILE A 269 9.43 -17.10 9.87
N GLY A 270 8.35 -17.80 9.59
CA GLY A 270 7.05 -17.47 10.14
C GLY A 270 6.08 -18.62 10.13
N VAL A 271 4.99 -18.41 10.84
CA VAL A 271 3.85 -19.32 10.88
C VAL A 271 2.60 -18.53 10.54
N ARG A 272 1.68 -19.18 9.82
CA ARG A 272 0.37 -18.66 9.47
C ARG A 272 -0.70 -19.63 9.95
N VAL A 273 -1.72 -19.08 10.59
CA VAL A 273 -2.86 -19.80 11.12
C VAL A 273 -4.12 -19.10 10.60
N LEU A 274 -4.89 -19.76 9.75
CA LEU A 274 -6.19 -19.28 9.34
C LEU A 274 -7.26 -19.89 10.23
N LEU A 275 -7.99 -19.04 10.95
CA LEU A 275 -9.14 -19.42 11.76
C LEU A 275 -10.43 -18.91 11.09
N PRO A 276 -11.50 -19.71 10.99
CA PRO A 276 -12.72 -19.39 10.22
C PRO A 276 -13.40 -18.07 10.59
N ILE A 277 -13.29 -17.63 11.85
CA ILE A 277 -13.96 -16.41 12.35
C ILE A 277 -12.97 -15.25 12.54
N VAL A 278 -11.73 -15.56 12.91
CA VAL A 278 -10.71 -14.53 13.25
C VAL A 278 -9.96 -14.05 12.00
N GLY A 279 -9.93 -14.86 10.93
CA GLY A 279 -9.11 -14.60 9.76
C GLY A 279 -7.70 -15.16 9.90
N MET A 280 -6.77 -14.65 9.09
CA MET A 280 -5.39 -15.14 9.08
C MET A 280 -4.60 -14.43 10.16
N LEU A 281 -3.97 -15.21 11.04
CA LEU A 281 -3.01 -14.76 12.02
C LEU A 281 -1.62 -15.20 11.57
N GLY A 282 -0.64 -14.32 11.74
CA GLY A 282 0.74 -14.57 11.38
C GLY A 282 1.69 -14.06 12.42
N ILE A 283 2.73 -14.84 12.68
CA ILE A 283 3.90 -14.42 13.45
C ILE A 283 5.11 -14.64 12.56
N ASP A 284 5.86 -13.59 12.30
CA ASP A 284 7.10 -13.64 11.55
C ASP A 284 8.25 -13.13 12.40
N TRP A 285 9.35 -13.86 12.38
CA TRP A 285 10.63 -13.35 12.80
C TRP A 285 11.46 -13.08 11.56
N GLY A 286 11.93 -11.84 11.41
CA GLY A 286 12.75 -11.41 10.28
C GLY A 286 14.02 -10.72 10.75
N TYR A 287 15.10 -10.91 9.99
CA TYR A 287 16.36 -10.22 10.18
C TYR A 287 16.66 -9.33 8.97
N GLY A 288 16.77 -8.02 9.18
CA GLY A 288 17.18 -7.04 8.19
C GLY A 288 18.70 -6.95 8.08
N PHE A 289 19.24 -7.19 6.89
CA PHE A 289 20.70 -7.24 6.67
C PHE A 289 21.30 -5.85 6.45
N ASP A 290 20.57 -4.98 5.76
CA ASP A 290 21.06 -3.66 5.36
C ASP A 290 20.78 -2.60 6.45
N PRO A 291 21.58 -1.52 6.52
CA PRO A 291 21.42 -0.46 7.52
C PRO A 291 20.15 0.37 7.32
N VAL A 292 19.64 0.89 8.44
CA VAL A 292 18.45 1.74 8.55
C VAL A 292 18.71 2.85 9.54
N GLY A 293 18.41 4.09 9.14
CA GLY A 293 18.70 5.27 9.97
C GLY A 293 20.17 5.33 10.36
N THR A 294 20.43 5.43 11.67
CA THR A 294 21.78 5.47 12.25
C THR A 294 22.38 4.09 12.51
N ASP A 295 21.61 3.01 12.37
CA ASP A 295 22.05 1.67 12.71
C ASP A 295 22.85 1.02 11.59
N LYS A 296 23.91 0.30 11.98
CA LYS A 296 24.78 -0.40 11.03
C LYS A 296 24.07 -1.56 10.30
N LYS A 297 22.95 -2.06 10.83
CA LYS A 297 22.11 -3.15 10.28
C LYS A 297 20.67 -3.02 10.79
N GLY A 298 19.69 -3.50 10.02
CA GLY A 298 18.26 -3.49 10.41
C GLY A 298 17.92 -4.43 11.58
N GLY A 299 18.68 -5.50 11.77
CA GLY A 299 18.60 -6.35 12.96
C GLY A 299 17.38 -7.27 13.02
N SER A 300 17.16 -7.89 14.18
CA SER A 300 16.10 -8.86 14.43
C SER A 300 14.80 -8.16 14.81
N ASN A 301 13.71 -8.45 14.08
CA ASN A 301 12.40 -7.86 14.29
C ASN A 301 11.31 -8.94 14.29
N PHE A 302 10.37 -8.85 15.24
CA PHE A 302 9.17 -9.69 15.28
C PHE A 302 7.98 -8.91 14.74
N HIS A 303 7.23 -9.55 13.85
CA HIS A 303 6.11 -8.97 13.13
C HIS A 303 4.86 -9.80 13.38
N PHE A 304 3.75 -9.14 13.69
CA PHE A 304 2.47 -9.78 13.91
C PHE A 304 1.50 -9.32 12.82
N VAL A 305 0.86 -10.28 12.15
CA VAL A 305 -0.07 -10.02 11.05
C VAL A 305 -1.44 -10.53 11.46
N ILE A 306 -2.48 -9.71 11.33
CA ILE A 306 -3.85 -10.06 11.68
C ILE A 306 -4.79 -9.68 10.54
N GLY A 307 -5.55 -10.63 9.99
CA GLY A 307 -6.48 -10.36 8.91
C GLY A 307 -5.91 -10.71 7.54
N GLN A 308 -6.37 -10.05 6.49
CA GLN A 308 -6.09 -10.47 5.12
C GLN A 308 -4.71 -9.97 4.64
N GLN A 309 -3.88 -10.86 4.09
CA GLN A 309 -2.65 -10.45 3.41
C GLN A 309 -3.01 -9.68 2.12
N PHE A 310 -2.60 -8.41 2.02
CA PHE A 310 -2.69 -7.59 0.80
C PHE A 310 -1.52 -7.85 -0.18
#